data_AF-A0A414RD94-F1
#
_entry.id   AF-A0A414RD94-F1
#
_cell.length_a   1.000
_cell.length_b   1.000
_cell.length_c   1.000
_cell.angle_alpha   90.00
_cell.angle_beta   90.00
_cell.angle_gamma   90.00
#
_symmetry.space_group_name_H-M   'P 1'
#
loop_
_entity.id
_entity.type
_entity.pdbx_description
1 polymer ?
#
loop_
_entity_poly.entity_id
_entity_poly.type
_entity_poly.pdbx_seq_one_letter_code
_entity_poly.pdbx_strand_id
1 'polypeptide(L)'
;MIDMILKWLYQNSAAIIISSLISLLISMMYYRKGNRDELLMSVIFPVVQLLNKSYSRKNYDELLSIKSNYAIRYLGKKERRTLMLLIEQYSIVCQYNRSKKDTDCILSYFDFKLGEIGINPKPCPITDDEGETVAYDYPPDYYFLEEYVNDMVSKMEFEVYPEEAEKAITDAFEKYAHKYYTVKNIEWFQDYSIEKVIEKSKVSEKWRVDFDLMEQRKRTFMNLSIAKKVIKILQG
;
A
#
# COMPACT_ATOMS: atom_id res chain seq x y z
N MET A 1 49.41 17.99 -57.68
CA MET A 1 50.09 17.54 -56.45
C MET A 1 49.32 17.98 -55.20
N ILE A 2 48.98 19.26 -55.06
CA ILE A 2 48.21 19.81 -53.92
C ILE A 2 46.82 19.17 -53.79
N ASP A 3 46.04 19.06 -54.87
CA ASP A 3 44.71 18.43 -54.82
C ASP A 3 44.73 16.96 -54.39
N MET A 4 45.79 16.24 -54.76
CA MET A 4 45.98 14.84 -54.37
C MET A 4 46.27 14.72 -52.87
N ILE A 5 47.09 15.64 -52.33
CA ILE A 5 47.38 15.74 -50.90
C ILE A 5 46.12 16.14 -50.13
N LEU A 6 45.34 17.11 -50.63
CA LEU A 6 44.08 17.54 -49.99
C LEU A 6 43.05 16.40 -49.94
N LYS A 7 42.88 15.67 -51.04
CA LYS A 7 41.96 14.52 -51.11
C LYS A 7 42.40 13.39 -50.17
N TRP A 8 43.70 13.12 -50.10
CA TRP A 8 44.26 12.14 -49.17
C TRP A 8 44.06 12.55 -47.71
N LEU A 9 44.33 13.82 -47.36
CA LEU A 9 44.09 14.35 -46.01
C LEU A 9 42.60 14.28 -45.64
N TYR A 10 41.72 14.68 -46.56
CA TYR A 10 40.27 14.59 -46.36
C TYR A 10 39.82 13.15 -46.11
N GLN A 11 40.23 12.20 -46.94
CA GLN A 11 39.88 10.79 -46.78
C GLN A 11 40.36 10.20 -45.45
N ASN A 12 41.59 10.52 -45.03
CA ASN A 12 42.11 10.06 -43.74
C ASN A 12 41.39 10.71 -42.56
N SER A 13 41.14 12.03 -42.61
CA SER A 13 40.38 12.71 -41.56
C SER A 13 38.95 12.17 -41.43
N ALA A 14 38.28 11.90 -42.56
CA ALA A 14 36.95 11.30 -42.58
C ALA A 14 36.97 9.89 -41.99
N ALA A 15 37.96 9.07 -42.33
CA ALA A 15 38.12 7.73 -41.78
C ALA A 15 38.35 7.75 -40.25
N ILE A 16 39.21 8.66 -39.75
CA ILE A 16 39.46 8.82 -38.31
C ILE A 16 38.18 9.23 -37.58
N ILE A 17 37.43 10.19 -38.11
CA ILE A 17 36.18 10.67 -37.52
C ILE A 17 35.14 9.54 -37.49
N ILE A 18 34.96 8.83 -38.61
CA ILE A 18 34.00 7.71 -38.69
C ILE A 18 34.39 6.59 -37.72
N SER A 19 35.67 6.21 -37.68
CA SER A 19 36.17 5.20 -36.74
C SER A 19 35.91 5.59 -35.28
N SER A 20 36.19 6.86 -34.94
CA SER A 20 35.95 7.39 -33.59
C SER A 20 34.46 7.38 -33.21
N LEU A 21 33.57 7.71 -34.14
CA LEU A 21 32.12 7.65 -33.93
C LEU A 21 31.64 6.21 -33.74
N ILE A 22 32.17 5.26 -34.51
CA ILE A 22 31.85 3.83 -34.37
C ILE A 22 32.33 3.33 -33.00
N SER A 23 33.55 3.64 -32.58
CA SER A 23 34.07 3.28 -31.25
C SER A 23 33.20 3.86 -30.13
N LEU A 24 32.78 5.13 -30.24
CA LEU A 24 31.89 5.77 -29.28
C LEU A 24 30.54 5.05 -29.19
N LEU A 25 29.96 4.67 -30.33
CA LEU A 25 28.69 3.92 -30.39
C LEU A 25 28.82 2.54 -29.72
N ILE A 26 29.90 1.81 -30.00
CA ILE A 26 30.17 0.51 -29.39
C ILE A 26 30.30 0.64 -27.86
N SER A 27 31.08 1.61 -27.38
CA SER A 27 31.23 1.87 -25.94
C SER A 27 29.88 2.20 -25.30
N MET A 28 29.08 3.07 -25.93
CA MET A 28 27.75 3.42 -25.44
C MET A 28 26.82 2.21 -25.35
N MET A 29 26.84 1.32 -26.35
CA MET A 29 26.08 0.08 -26.34
C MET A 29 26.53 -0.86 -25.21
N TYR A 30 27.84 -0.99 -24.98
CA TYR A 30 28.40 -1.81 -23.90
C TYR A 30 27.98 -1.30 -22.52
N TYR A 31 28.15 0.00 -22.25
CA TYR A 31 27.71 0.61 -20.98
C TYR A 31 26.21 0.48 -20.78
N ARG A 32 25.41 0.68 -21.83
CA ARG A 32 23.95 0.51 -21.76
C ARG A 32 23.58 -0.93 -21.39
N LYS A 33 24.28 -1.93 -21.93
CA LYS A 33 24.07 -3.34 -21.58
C LYS A 33 24.44 -3.60 -20.12
N GLY A 34 25.65 -3.22 -19.69
CA GLY A 34 26.10 -3.39 -18.30
C GLY A 34 25.17 -2.72 -17.28
N ASN A 35 24.74 -1.49 -17.54
CA ASN A 35 23.79 -0.77 -16.68
C ASN A 35 22.42 -1.46 -16.59
N ARG A 36 21.97 -2.11 -17.68
CA ARG A 36 20.71 -2.86 -17.69
C ARG A 36 20.83 -4.21 -16.99
N ASP A 37 21.99 -4.86 -17.06
CA ASP A 37 22.26 -6.11 -16.35
C ASP A 37 22.37 -5.85 -14.84
N GLU A 38 23.06 -4.78 -14.44
CA GLU A 38 23.12 -4.34 -13.04
C GLU A 38 21.73 -4.00 -12.48
N LEU A 39 20.92 -3.24 -13.22
CA LEU A 39 19.53 -2.98 -12.86
C LEU A 39 18.72 -4.27 -12.69
N LEU A 40 18.92 -5.23 -13.58
CA LEU A 40 18.21 -6.51 -13.55
C LEU A 40 18.55 -7.28 -12.27
N MET A 41 19.84 -7.38 -11.94
CA MET A 41 20.32 -8.16 -10.79
C MET A 41 20.10 -7.48 -9.43
N SER A 42 20.35 -6.17 -9.34
CA SER A 42 20.34 -5.44 -8.08
C SER A 42 18.98 -4.86 -7.69
N VAL A 43 18.06 -4.70 -8.66
CA VAL A 43 16.74 -4.11 -8.43
C VAL A 43 15.62 -5.05 -8.86
N ILE A 44 15.57 -5.46 -10.12
CA ILE A 44 14.40 -6.19 -10.63
C ILE A 44 14.31 -7.59 -10.01
N PHE A 45 15.42 -8.31 -9.95
CA PHE A 45 15.48 -9.64 -9.36
C PHE A 45 14.99 -9.69 -7.90
N PRO A 46 15.54 -8.89 -6.97
CA PRO A 46 15.08 -8.92 -5.59
C PRO A 46 13.65 -8.41 -5.43
N VAL A 47 13.18 -7.44 -6.24
CA VAL A 47 11.76 -7.03 -6.22
C VAL A 47 10.85 -8.21 -6.61
N VAL A 48 11.18 -8.95 -7.68
CA VAL A 48 10.40 -10.14 -8.10
C VAL A 48 10.35 -11.19 -6.99
N GLN A 49 11.47 -11.48 -6.34
CA GLN A 49 11.51 -12.43 -5.22
C GLN A 49 10.67 -11.95 -4.03
N LEU A 50 10.75 -10.67 -3.70
CA LEU A 50 10.02 -10.06 -2.60
C LEU A 50 8.52 -10.10 -2.82
N LEU A 51 8.05 -9.85 -4.05
CA LEU A 51 6.64 -9.91 -4.40
C LEU A 51 6.03 -11.32 -4.34
N ASN A 52 6.85 -12.37 -4.26
CA ASN A 52 6.38 -13.74 -4.03
C ASN A 52 6.22 -14.08 -2.52
N LYS A 53 6.68 -13.21 -1.62
CA LYS A 53 6.47 -13.31 -0.18
C LYS A 53 5.13 -12.68 0.21
N SER A 54 4.67 -12.94 1.44
CA SER A 54 3.51 -12.24 2.02
C SER A 54 3.78 -10.75 2.23
N TYR A 55 2.72 -9.93 2.19
CA TYR A 55 2.82 -8.51 2.48
C TYR A 55 3.06 -8.30 3.98
N SER A 56 4.10 -7.55 4.34
CA SER A 56 4.45 -7.24 5.73
C SER A 56 5.32 -5.99 5.79
N ARG A 57 5.38 -5.34 6.96
CA ARG A 57 6.22 -4.16 7.15
C ARG A 57 7.70 -4.46 6.89
N LYS A 58 8.19 -5.61 7.37
CA LYS A 58 9.56 -6.08 7.12
C LYS A 58 9.88 -6.17 5.62
N ASN A 59 8.99 -6.78 4.84
CA ASN A 59 9.18 -6.89 3.40
C ASN A 59 9.01 -5.54 2.68
N TYR A 60 8.19 -4.62 3.22
CA TYR A 60 8.14 -3.25 2.70
C TYR A 60 9.45 -2.49 2.91
N ASP A 61 10.07 -2.63 4.09
CA ASP A 61 11.35 -1.99 4.39
C ASP A 61 12.48 -2.57 3.50
N GLU A 62 12.46 -3.88 3.21
CA GLU A 62 13.35 -4.53 2.23
C GLU A 62 13.14 -3.94 0.81
N LEU A 63 11.88 -3.70 0.42
CA LEU A 63 11.54 -3.07 -0.86
C LEU A 63 12.04 -1.61 -0.95
N LEU A 64 12.01 -0.86 0.15
CA LEU A 64 12.59 0.49 0.23
C LEU A 64 14.12 0.49 0.18
N SER A 65 14.77 -0.52 0.76
CA SER A 65 16.22 -0.73 0.62
C SER A 65 16.60 -0.94 -0.85
N ILE A 66 15.87 -1.82 -1.55
CA ILE A 66 16.07 -2.03 -3.00
C ILE A 66 15.82 -0.74 -3.79
N LYS A 67 14.78 0.03 -3.44
CA LYS A 67 14.48 1.32 -4.07
C LYS A 67 15.65 2.31 -3.97
N SER A 68 16.44 2.22 -2.92
CA SER A 68 17.58 3.10 -2.65
C SER A 68 18.84 2.73 -3.44
N ASN A 69 18.82 1.60 -4.17
CA ASN A 69 19.93 1.18 -5.02
C ASN A 69 20.16 2.18 -6.17
N TYR A 70 21.43 2.53 -6.41
CA TYR A 70 21.86 3.46 -7.47
C TYR A 70 21.36 3.07 -8.87
N ALA A 71 21.27 1.78 -9.17
CA ALA A 71 20.86 1.24 -10.47
C ALA A 71 19.41 1.56 -10.82
N ILE A 72 18.57 1.99 -9.85
CA ILE A 72 17.19 2.43 -10.10
C ILE A 72 17.10 3.56 -11.13
N ARG A 73 18.17 4.35 -11.31
CA ARG A 73 18.26 5.41 -12.33
C ARG A 73 18.18 4.87 -13.77
N TYR A 74 18.49 3.60 -13.97
CA TYR A 74 18.48 2.95 -15.28
C TYR A 74 17.12 2.38 -15.67
N LEU A 75 16.10 2.54 -14.82
CA LEU A 75 14.71 2.26 -15.18
C LEU A 75 14.25 3.20 -16.29
N GLY A 76 13.62 2.63 -17.32
CA GLY A 76 12.86 3.42 -18.27
C GLY A 76 11.67 4.11 -17.58
N LYS A 77 11.15 5.18 -18.19
CA LYS A 77 10.03 5.98 -17.64
C LYS A 77 8.83 5.12 -17.20
N LYS A 78 8.42 4.15 -18.03
CA LYS A 78 7.33 3.21 -17.73
C LYS A 78 7.68 2.29 -16.55
N GLU A 79 8.86 1.68 -16.56
CA GLU A 79 9.31 0.76 -15.50
C GLU A 79 9.38 1.49 -14.14
N ARG A 80 9.94 2.71 -14.13
CA ARG A 80 10.01 3.56 -12.93
C ARG A 80 8.62 3.89 -12.40
N ARG A 81 7.71 4.35 -13.27
CA ARG A 81 6.32 4.64 -12.86
C ARG A 81 5.64 3.41 -12.27
N THR A 82 5.77 2.25 -12.92
CA THR A 82 5.18 1.00 -12.45
C THR A 82 5.75 0.59 -11.09
N LEU A 83 7.06 0.68 -10.88
CA LEU A 83 7.69 0.37 -9.60
C LEU A 83 7.26 1.33 -8.50
N MET A 84 7.18 2.64 -8.76
CA MET A 84 6.76 3.61 -7.73
C MET A 84 5.32 3.38 -7.28
N LEU A 85 4.40 3.14 -8.22
CA LEU A 85 3.00 2.84 -7.90
C LEU A 85 2.84 1.51 -7.13
N LEU A 86 3.68 0.52 -7.44
CA LEU A 86 3.74 -0.72 -6.68
C LEU A 86 4.20 -0.48 -5.24
N ILE A 87 5.26 0.30 -5.04
CA ILE A 87 5.81 0.62 -3.71
C ILE A 87 4.80 1.41 -2.88
N GLU A 88 4.13 2.38 -3.49
CA GLU A 88 3.07 3.17 -2.85
C GLU A 88 1.93 2.26 -2.37
N GLN A 89 1.42 1.39 -3.23
CA GLN A 89 0.35 0.48 -2.83
C GLN A 89 0.81 -0.55 -1.79
N TYR A 90 2.05 -1.05 -1.90
CA TYR A 90 2.63 -1.94 -0.90
C TYR A 90 2.63 -1.30 0.48
N SER A 91 2.94 0.00 0.57
CA SER A 91 2.97 0.74 1.84
C SER A 91 1.62 0.78 2.57
N ILE A 92 0.52 0.67 1.82
CA ILE A 92 -0.84 0.60 2.35
C ILE A 92 -1.13 -0.82 2.84
N VAL A 93 -0.99 -1.81 1.95
CA VAL A 93 -1.36 -3.21 2.28
C VAL A 93 -0.47 -3.82 3.37
N CYS A 94 0.77 -3.35 3.52
CA CYS A 94 1.65 -3.85 4.58
C CYS A 94 1.25 -3.39 5.99
N GLN A 95 0.33 -2.43 6.09
CA GLN A 95 -0.25 -1.96 7.36
C GLN A 95 -1.51 -2.73 7.74
N TYR A 96 -1.98 -3.64 6.88
CA TYR A 96 -3.18 -4.42 7.15
C TYR A 96 -3.01 -5.25 8.43
N ASN A 97 -3.96 -5.07 9.34
CA ASN A 97 -4.12 -5.88 10.53
C ASN A 97 -5.59 -6.28 10.61
N ARG A 98 -5.86 -7.59 10.59
CA ARG A 98 -7.22 -8.13 10.57
C ARG A 98 -8.02 -7.64 11.78
N SER A 99 -7.46 -7.79 12.98
CA SER A 99 -8.14 -7.40 14.22
C SER A 99 -8.49 -5.93 14.25
N LYS A 100 -7.54 -5.06 13.92
CA LYS A 100 -7.80 -3.61 13.83
C LYS A 100 -8.88 -3.29 12.80
N LYS A 101 -8.80 -3.89 11.61
CA LYS A 101 -9.79 -3.68 10.55
C LYS A 101 -11.19 -4.15 10.96
N ASP A 102 -11.29 -5.27 11.67
CA ASP A 102 -12.56 -5.81 12.14
C ASP A 102 -13.13 -4.95 13.30
N THR A 103 -12.28 -4.45 14.20
CA THR A 103 -12.65 -3.43 15.20
C THR A 103 -13.19 -2.15 14.56
N ASP A 104 -12.47 -1.60 13.57
CA ASP A 104 -12.89 -0.41 12.83
C ASP A 104 -14.27 -0.62 12.16
N CYS A 105 -14.56 -1.84 11.67
CA CYS A 105 -15.87 -2.17 11.13
C CYS A 105 -16.98 -2.12 12.19
N ILE A 106 -16.76 -2.72 13.36
CA ILE A 106 -17.74 -2.79 14.44
C ILE A 106 -17.98 -1.39 15.04
N LEU A 107 -16.93 -0.60 15.25
CA LEU A 107 -17.05 0.78 15.73
C LEU A 107 -17.70 1.70 14.70
N SER A 108 -17.45 1.49 13.40
CA SER A 108 -18.19 2.20 12.35
C SER A 108 -19.68 1.87 12.34
N TYR A 109 -20.07 0.66 12.77
CA TYR A 109 -21.47 0.29 12.94
C TYR A 109 -22.09 0.96 14.17
N PHE A 110 -21.33 1.10 15.27
CA PHE A 110 -21.75 1.92 16.41
C PHE A 110 -22.12 3.34 15.98
N ASP A 111 -21.23 4.00 15.23
CA ASP A 111 -21.44 5.34 14.68
C ASP A 111 -22.67 5.40 13.76
N PHE A 112 -22.86 4.37 12.94
CA PHE A 112 -24.02 4.25 12.05
C PHE A 112 -25.34 4.21 12.83
N LYS A 113 -25.44 3.36 13.86
CA LYS A 113 -26.67 3.22 14.67
C LYS A 113 -26.99 4.48 15.46
N LEU A 114 -25.98 5.18 16.00
CA LEU A 114 -26.18 6.51 16.59
C LEU A 114 -26.73 7.51 15.55
N GLY A 115 -26.18 7.49 14.34
CA GLY A 115 -26.64 8.32 13.23
C GLY A 115 -28.09 8.04 12.81
N GLU A 116 -28.52 6.77 12.78
CA GLU A 116 -29.90 6.38 12.44
C GLU A 116 -30.95 7.03 13.36
N ILE A 117 -30.60 7.24 14.63
CA ILE A 117 -31.47 7.90 15.61
C ILE A 117 -31.21 9.41 15.74
N GLY A 118 -30.41 9.98 14.83
CA GLY A 118 -30.13 11.42 14.74
C GLY A 118 -29.08 11.93 15.74
N ILE A 119 -28.25 11.04 16.31
CA ILE A 119 -27.16 11.42 17.21
C ILE A 119 -25.85 11.55 16.43
N ASN A 120 -25.13 12.64 16.64
CA ASN A 120 -23.77 12.80 16.12
C ASN A 120 -22.78 11.96 16.98
N PRO A 121 -22.06 10.97 16.40
CA PRO A 121 -21.08 10.18 17.13
C PRO A 121 -19.87 10.98 17.61
N LYS A 122 -19.59 12.15 17.02
CA LYS A 122 -18.47 13.01 17.41
C LYS A 122 -18.97 14.38 17.85
N PRO A 123 -19.57 14.51 19.04
CA PRO A 123 -20.17 15.76 19.49
C PRO A 123 -19.15 16.73 20.13
N CYS A 124 -17.96 16.25 20.50
CA CYS A 124 -17.01 17.01 21.30
C CYS A 124 -16.11 17.87 20.40
N PRO A 125 -16.15 19.22 20.51
CA PRO A 125 -15.28 20.07 19.70
C PRO A 125 -13.82 19.97 20.18
N ILE A 126 -12.90 19.90 19.21
CA ILE A 126 -11.47 20.14 19.42
C ILE A 126 -11.21 21.59 19.07
N THR A 127 -10.64 22.33 20.02
CA THR A 127 -10.28 23.74 19.85
C THR A 127 -8.77 23.90 19.68
N ASP A 128 -8.36 24.91 18.91
CA ASP A 128 -6.96 25.35 18.88
C ASP A 128 -6.62 26.22 20.11
N ASP A 129 -5.38 26.71 20.16
CA ASP A 129 -4.89 27.55 21.26
C ASP A 129 -5.64 28.89 21.38
N GLU A 130 -6.38 29.29 20.33
CA GLU A 130 -7.20 30.51 20.28
C GLU A 130 -8.67 30.24 20.65
N GLY A 131 -9.04 28.97 20.87
CA GLY A 131 -10.40 28.55 21.22
C GLY A 131 -11.32 28.32 20.01
N GLU A 132 -10.79 28.38 18.78
CA GLU A 132 -11.55 28.12 17.56
C GLU A 132 -11.73 26.62 17.33
N THR A 133 -12.94 26.19 16.97
CA THR A 133 -13.22 24.77 16.74
C THR A 133 -12.62 24.31 15.41
N VAL A 134 -11.62 23.42 15.48
CA VAL A 134 -10.88 22.90 14.32
C VAL A 134 -11.32 21.50 13.90
N ALA A 135 -11.90 20.72 14.81
CA ALA A 135 -12.39 19.38 14.55
C ALA A 135 -13.44 18.96 15.59
N TYR A 136 -14.01 17.78 15.40
CA TYR A 136 -14.88 17.13 16.37
C TYR A 136 -14.40 15.71 16.64
N ASP A 137 -14.56 15.28 17.88
CA ASP A 137 -14.13 13.99 18.37
C ASP A 137 -15.23 13.28 19.18
N TYR A 138 -14.97 12.02 19.48
CA TYR A 138 -15.80 11.21 20.36
C TYR A 138 -15.80 11.78 21.80
N PRO A 139 -16.80 11.42 22.61
CA PRO A 139 -16.80 11.68 24.04
C PRO A 139 -15.59 11.05 24.75
N PRO A 140 -15.31 11.46 26.00
CA PRO A 140 -14.25 10.86 26.80
C PRO A 140 -14.39 9.34 26.90
N ASP A 141 -13.28 8.64 27.15
CA ASP A 141 -13.22 7.18 27.30
C ASP A 141 -13.47 6.35 26.02
N TYR A 142 -13.67 6.95 24.84
CA TYR A 142 -13.86 6.19 23.59
C TYR A 142 -12.72 5.19 23.32
N TYR A 143 -11.48 5.57 23.62
CA TYR A 143 -10.32 4.70 23.49
C TYR A 143 -10.46 3.38 24.26
N PHE A 144 -11.10 3.40 25.44
CA PHE A 144 -11.34 2.16 26.20
C PHE A 144 -12.39 1.27 25.53
N LEU A 145 -13.39 1.87 24.86
CA LEU A 145 -14.34 1.11 24.06
C LEU A 145 -13.63 0.46 22.86
N GLU A 146 -12.79 1.23 22.16
CA GLU A 146 -12.00 0.73 21.03
C GLU A 146 -11.08 -0.43 21.45
N GLU A 147 -10.34 -0.26 22.55
CA GLU A 147 -9.45 -1.28 23.09
C GLU A 147 -10.21 -2.55 23.49
N TYR A 148 -11.37 -2.40 24.15
CA TYR A 148 -12.21 -3.53 24.55
C TYR A 148 -12.71 -4.34 23.33
N VAL A 149 -13.21 -3.65 22.30
CA VAL A 149 -13.65 -4.31 21.06
C VAL A 149 -12.47 -4.98 20.36
N ASN A 150 -11.30 -4.32 20.29
CA ASN A 150 -10.11 -4.91 19.69
C ASN A 150 -9.61 -6.15 20.44
N ASP A 151 -9.69 -6.21 21.76
CA ASP A 151 -9.29 -7.39 22.54
C ASP A 151 -10.19 -8.59 22.21
N MET A 152 -11.52 -8.42 22.19
CA MET A 152 -12.47 -9.48 21.82
C MET A 152 -12.26 -9.98 20.38
N VAL A 153 -12.06 -9.05 19.44
CA VAL A 153 -11.79 -9.38 18.04
C VAL A 153 -10.44 -10.10 17.89
N SER A 154 -9.40 -9.65 18.59
CA SER A 154 -8.05 -10.23 18.51
C SER A 154 -7.99 -11.66 19.05
N LYS A 155 -8.81 -11.97 20.06
CA LYS A 155 -8.97 -13.32 20.60
C LYS A 155 -9.82 -14.24 19.73
N MET A 156 -10.39 -13.73 18.63
CA MET A 156 -11.31 -14.44 17.75
C MET A 156 -12.51 -15.01 18.52
N GLU A 157 -12.98 -14.31 19.56
CA GLU A 157 -14.10 -14.77 20.39
C GLU A 157 -15.38 -14.95 19.57
N PHE A 158 -15.57 -14.14 18.53
CA PHE A 158 -16.70 -14.28 17.61
C PHE A 158 -16.67 -15.58 16.78
N GLU A 159 -15.49 -16.13 16.50
CA GLU A 159 -15.37 -17.39 15.76
C GLU A 159 -15.63 -18.61 16.66
N VAL A 160 -15.49 -18.46 17.99
CA VAL A 160 -15.62 -19.56 18.96
C VAL A 160 -16.95 -19.50 19.72
N TYR A 161 -17.35 -18.31 20.18
CA TYR A 161 -18.54 -18.02 20.99
C TYR A 161 -19.26 -16.76 20.49
N PRO A 162 -19.88 -16.81 19.30
CA PRO A 162 -20.46 -15.64 18.65
C PRO A 162 -21.54 -14.93 19.48
N GLU A 163 -22.42 -15.68 20.14
CA GLU A 163 -23.50 -15.11 20.96
C GLU A 163 -22.97 -14.39 22.21
N GLU A 164 -21.96 -14.95 22.87
CA GLU A 164 -21.34 -14.36 24.07
C GLU A 164 -20.60 -13.08 23.73
N ALA A 165 -19.86 -13.11 22.62
CA ALA A 165 -19.09 -11.98 22.15
C ALA A 165 -20.01 -10.84 21.64
N GLU A 166 -21.11 -11.18 20.94
CA GLU A 166 -22.11 -10.19 20.52
C GLU A 166 -22.80 -9.54 21.71
N LYS A 167 -23.16 -10.32 22.73
CA LYS A 167 -23.69 -9.78 23.99
C LYS A 167 -22.70 -8.86 24.68
N ALA A 168 -21.43 -9.25 24.78
CA ALA A 168 -20.40 -8.45 25.43
C ALA A 168 -20.16 -7.10 24.72
N ILE A 169 -20.10 -7.08 23.38
CA ILE A 169 -20.03 -5.83 22.61
C ILE A 169 -21.29 -5.00 22.79
N THR A 170 -22.47 -5.62 22.74
CA THR A 170 -23.75 -4.94 22.94
C THR A 170 -23.81 -4.24 24.29
N ASP A 171 -23.43 -4.94 25.36
CA ASP A 171 -23.38 -4.39 26.73
C ASP A 171 -22.39 -3.22 26.83
N ALA A 172 -21.24 -3.30 26.15
CA ALA A 172 -20.25 -2.22 26.11
C ALA A 172 -20.75 -0.99 25.33
N PHE A 173 -21.38 -1.21 24.17
CA PHE A 173 -22.00 -0.16 23.36
C PHE A 173 -23.11 0.54 24.13
N GLU A 174 -23.99 -0.23 24.76
CA GLU A 174 -25.11 0.32 25.52
C GLU A 174 -24.62 1.14 26.71
N LYS A 175 -23.64 0.63 27.47
CA LYS A 175 -23.04 1.35 28.60
C LYS A 175 -22.38 2.66 28.16
N TYR A 176 -21.64 2.65 27.06
CA TYR A 176 -20.98 3.85 26.53
C TYR A 176 -22.00 4.86 25.98
N ALA A 177 -22.99 4.38 25.22
CA ALA A 177 -24.09 5.18 24.69
C ALA A 177 -24.89 5.87 25.81
N HIS A 178 -25.24 5.11 26.86
CA HIS A 178 -25.93 5.62 28.04
C HIS A 178 -25.15 6.68 28.80
N LYS A 179 -23.83 6.50 28.90
CA LYS A 179 -22.97 7.46 29.61
C LYS A 179 -22.85 8.79 28.88
N TYR A 180 -22.78 8.78 27.55
CA TYR A 180 -22.33 9.95 26.79
C TYR A 180 -23.29 10.52 25.75
N TYR A 181 -24.28 9.74 25.29
CA TYR A 181 -25.13 10.15 24.17
C TYR A 181 -26.63 10.15 24.50
N THR A 182 -27.15 9.05 25.05
CA THR A 182 -28.60 8.87 25.19
C THR A 182 -28.96 7.78 26.17
N VAL A 183 -30.04 7.98 26.92
CA VAL A 183 -30.66 6.95 27.79
C VAL A 183 -31.71 6.09 27.06
N LYS A 184 -31.89 6.32 25.76
CA LYS A 184 -32.79 5.51 24.93
C LYS A 184 -32.10 4.19 24.59
N ASN A 185 -32.86 3.10 24.65
CA ASN A 185 -32.41 1.80 24.18
C ASN A 185 -32.11 1.85 22.68
N ILE A 186 -30.94 1.36 22.29
CA ILE A 186 -30.55 1.23 20.88
C ILE A 186 -30.53 -0.26 20.54
N GLU A 187 -31.19 -0.64 19.45
CA GLU A 187 -31.19 -2.02 18.97
C GLU A 187 -29.86 -2.34 18.26
N TRP A 188 -28.91 -2.89 19.00
CA TRP A 188 -27.63 -3.34 18.48
C TRP A 188 -27.75 -4.74 17.86
N PHE A 189 -27.16 -4.93 16.68
CA PHE A 189 -27.00 -6.22 15.97
C PHE A 189 -28.30 -7.00 15.66
N GLN A 190 -29.47 -6.37 15.79
CA GLN A 190 -30.75 -6.98 15.41
C GLN A 190 -30.92 -7.13 13.89
N ASP A 191 -30.30 -6.23 13.13
CA ASP A 191 -30.33 -6.21 11.66
C ASP A 191 -29.25 -7.10 11.03
N TYR A 192 -28.09 -7.20 11.68
CA TYR A 192 -26.93 -7.93 11.20
C TYR A 192 -26.12 -8.50 12.36
N SER A 193 -25.70 -9.77 12.24
CA SER A 193 -24.65 -10.32 13.11
C SER A 193 -23.34 -9.56 12.92
N ILE A 194 -22.45 -9.64 13.91
CA ILE A 194 -21.12 -9.00 13.85
C ILE A 194 -20.33 -9.40 12.60
N GLU A 195 -20.37 -10.68 12.22
CA GLU A 195 -19.73 -11.14 10.99
C GLU A 195 -20.27 -10.41 9.75
N LYS A 196 -21.59 -10.21 9.69
CA LYS A 196 -22.25 -9.54 8.57
C LYS A 196 -21.97 -8.04 8.57
N VAL A 197 -21.89 -7.42 9.74
CA VAL A 197 -21.43 -6.03 9.91
C VAL A 197 -20.02 -5.86 9.36
N ILE A 198 -19.10 -6.76 9.75
CA ILE A 198 -17.73 -6.76 9.23
C ILE A 198 -17.74 -6.92 7.71
N GLU A 199 -18.44 -7.93 7.17
CA GLU A 199 -18.47 -8.20 5.73
C GLU A 199 -18.97 -7.00 4.91
N LYS A 200 -20.05 -6.34 5.36
CA LYS A 200 -20.72 -5.25 4.64
C LYS A 200 -20.13 -3.86 4.89
N SER A 201 -19.23 -3.71 5.87
CA SER A 201 -18.68 -2.41 6.22
C SER A 201 -17.91 -1.76 5.06
N LYS A 202 -18.02 -0.44 4.95
CA LYS A 202 -17.21 0.39 4.05
C LYS A 202 -15.71 0.24 4.32
N VAL A 203 -15.32 -0.08 5.55
CA VAL A 203 -13.93 -0.34 5.93
C VAL A 203 -13.44 -1.62 5.25
N SER A 204 -14.22 -2.71 5.28
CA SER A 204 -13.92 -3.94 4.54
C SER A 204 -13.86 -3.73 3.04
N GLU A 205 -14.81 -2.97 2.49
CA GLU A 205 -14.81 -2.64 1.07
C GLU A 205 -13.55 -1.88 0.65
N LYS A 206 -13.13 -0.88 1.43
CA LYS A 206 -11.90 -0.13 1.18
C LYS A 206 -10.67 -1.05 1.16
N TRP A 207 -10.52 -1.91 2.15
CA TRP A 207 -9.40 -2.86 2.18
C TRP A 207 -9.42 -3.84 1.01
N ARG A 208 -10.60 -4.33 0.61
CA ARG A 208 -10.73 -5.18 -0.59
C ARG A 208 -10.24 -4.43 -1.84
N VAL A 209 -10.65 -3.17 -2.02
CA VAL A 209 -10.18 -2.33 -3.13
C VAL A 209 -8.66 -2.13 -3.08
N ASP A 210 -8.08 -1.91 -1.90
CA ASP A 210 -6.63 -1.74 -1.73
C ASP A 210 -5.84 -3.02 -2.07
N PHE A 211 -6.35 -4.19 -1.71
CA PHE A 211 -5.74 -5.47 -2.07
C PHE A 211 -5.90 -5.78 -3.57
N ASP A 212 -7.06 -5.52 -4.15
CA ASP A 212 -7.29 -5.70 -5.59
C ASP A 212 -6.35 -4.79 -6.41
N LEU A 213 -6.19 -3.54 -5.99
CA LEU A 213 -5.25 -2.61 -6.60
C LEU A 213 -3.81 -3.11 -6.43
N MET A 214 -3.43 -3.64 -5.27
CA MET A 214 -2.11 -4.21 -5.06
C MET A 214 -1.83 -5.37 -6.02
N GLU A 215 -2.76 -6.30 -6.17
CA GLU A 215 -2.63 -7.43 -7.10
C GLU A 215 -2.54 -6.94 -8.55
N GLN A 216 -3.31 -5.91 -8.93
CA GLN A 216 -3.19 -5.28 -10.24
C GLN A 216 -1.80 -4.66 -10.45
N ARG A 217 -1.26 -3.93 -9.45
CA ARG A 217 0.09 -3.32 -9.52
C ARG A 217 1.17 -4.39 -9.62
N LYS A 218 1.08 -5.45 -8.82
CA LYS A 218 1.98 -6.62 -8.86
C LYS A 218 1.95 -7.26 -10.24
N ARG A 219 0.78 -7.61 -10.78
CA ARG A 219 0.65 -8.16 -12.15
C ARG A 219 1.21 -7.21 -13.21
N THR A 220 0.99 -5.91 -13.09
CA THR A 220 1.52 -4.91 -14.02
C THR A 220 3.05 -4.87 -13.99
N PHE A 221 3.66 -4.92 -12.81
CA PHE A 221 5.11 -4.98 -12.63
C PHE A 221 5.68 -6.28 -13.21
N MET A 222 5.10 -7.42 -12.85
CA MET A 222 5.54 -8.74 -13.32
C MET A 222 5.40 -8.89 -14.85
N ASN A 223 4.52 -8.11 -15.48
CA ASN A 223 4.36 -8.07 -16.93
C ASN A 223 5.36 -7.16 -17.67
N LEU A 224 6.20 -6.39 -16.97
CA LEU A 224 7.28 -5.63 -17.60
C LEU A 224 8.26 -6.59 -18.29
N SER A 225 8.78 -6.19 -19.46
CA SER A 225 9.72 -7.02 -20.21
C SER A 225 10.97 -7.39 -19.40
N ILE A 226 11.48 -6.47 -18.57
CA ILE A 226 12.61 -6.74 -17.68
C ILE A 226 12.27 -7.71 -16.53
N ALA A 227 11.06 -7.63 -15.96
CA ALA A 227 10.61 -8.55 -14.92
C ALA A 227 10.37 -9.96 -15.49
N LYS A 228 9.77 -10.06 -16.68
CA LYS A 228 9.60 -11.34 -17.40
C LYS A 228 10.92 -12.07 -17.66
N LYS A 229 12.02 -11.35 -17.87
CA LYS A 229 13.36 -11.98 -17.99
C LYS A 229 13.74 -12.69 -16.69
N VAL A 230 13.54 -12.04 -15.54
CA VAL A 230 13.82 -12.65 -14.23
C VAL A 230 12.91 -13.84 -13.97
N ILE A 231 11.60 -13.72 -14.24
CA ILE A 231 10.64 -14.82 -14.02
C ILE A 231 11.08 -16.07 -14.79
N LYS A 232 11.54 -15.91 -16.04
CA LYS A 232 12.09 -17.01 -16.83
C LYS A 232 13.36 -17.62 -16.24
N ILE A 233 14.22 -16.82 -15.62
CA ILE A 233 15.43 -17.31 -14.92
C ILE A 233 15.05 -18.13 -13.69
N LEU A 234 14.02 -17.70 -12.94
CA LEU A 234 13.53 -18.38 -11.74
C LEU A 234 12.73 -19.66 -12.03
N GLN A 235 12.11 -19.75 -13.21
CA GLN A 235 11.33 -20.90 -13.67
C GLN A 235 12.15 -21.89 -14.52
N GLY A 236 13.44 -21.61 -14.72
CA GLY A 236 14.37 -22.46 -15.48
C GLY A 236 14.61 -23.81 -14.83
#